data_AF-A0A1H7FAW0-F1
#
_entry.id   AF-A0A1H7FAW0-F1
#
_cell.length_a   1.000
_cell.length_b   1.000
_cell.length_c   1.000
_cell.angle_alpha   90.00
_cell.angle_beta   90.00
_cell.angle_gamma   90.00
#
_symmetry.space_group_name_H-M   'P 1'
#
loop_
_entity.id
_entity.type
_entity.pdbx_description
1 polymer ?
#
loop_
_entity_poly.entity_id
_entity_poly.type
_entity_poly.pdbx_seq_one_letter_code
_entity_poly.pdbx_strand_id
1 'polypeptide(L)'
;MRLKDINIFCRSDDKQEDTKLVRSESAHVADMFVKLMRYYENDSCKMLNICMDAFADSESLEQQESFPILHIPFDNCSYLSLDNSEKSSFWLRTIMDAVQFYGGERGWDMSFFERVKKQIAESGFVNHFRYGKYVTSPDKKHKAAVEVEQSINCAKLYLVIYKGRKELCRMRYASSSAPW
;
A
#
# COMPACT_ATOMS: atom_id res chain seq x y z
N MET A 1 10.25 -13.07 11.08
CA MET A 1 8.90 -12.44 11.06
C MET A 1 8.68 -11.74 9.71
N ARG A 2 7.47 -11.29 9.36
CA ARG A 2 7.21 -10.57 8.10
C ARG A 2 6.29 -9.38 8.35
N LEU A 3 6.53 -8.29 7.62
CA LEU A 3 5.64 -7.14 7.59
C LEU A 3 4.34 -7.58 6.91
N LYS A 4 3.24 -7.52 7.65
CA LYS A 4 1.91 -7.91 7.20
C LYS A 4 1.08 -6.73 6.72
N ASP A 5 1.41 -5.54 7.20
CA ASP A 5 0.58 -4.36 6.97
C ASP A 5 1.37 -3.07 7.21
N ILE A 6 0.91 -1.99 6.59
CA ILE A 6 1.34 -0.60 6.84
C ILE A 6 0.08 0.20 7.11
N ASN A 7 -0.05 0.71 8.33
CA ASN A 7 -1.20 1.52 8.72
C ASN A 7 -0.79 3.00 8.77
N ILE A 8 -1.41 3.81 7.93
CA ILE A 8 -1.19 5.25 7.87
C ILE A 8 -2.42 5.94 8.49
N PHE A 9 -2.19 6.91 9.36
CA PHE A 9 -3.25 7.69 10.01
C PHE A 9 -2.74 9.07 10.42
N CYS A 10 -3.64 10.01 10.68
CA CYS A 10 -3.25 11.33 11.18
C CYS A 10 -3.33 11.37 12.71
N ARG A 11 -2.37 12.04 13.35
CA ARG A 11 -2.55 12.45 14.74
C ARG A 11 -3.60 13.54 14.78
N SER A 12 -4.70 13.31 15.48
CA SER A 12 -5.73 14.34 15.63
C SER A 12 -6.35 14.27 17.01
N ASP A 13 -6.69 15.43 17.55
CA ASP A 13 -7.61 15.52 18.69
C ASP A 13 -9.09 15.33 18.26
N ASP A 14 -9.46 15.49 16.97
CA ASP A 14 -10.88 15.45 16.54
C ASP A 14 -11.17 15.23 15.02
N LYS A 15 -10.27 14.69 14.18
CA LYS A 15 -10.47 14.63 12.71
C LYS A 15 -10.37 13.23 12.12
N GLN A 16 -11.43 12.43 12.33
CA GLN A 16 -11.61 11.12 11.69
C GLN A 16 -11.55 11.18 10.15
N GLU A 17 -11.94 12.30 9.55
CA GLU A 17 -11.95 12.50 8.09
C GLU A 17 -10.54 12.57 7.48
N ASP A 18 -9.58 13.23 8.15
CA ASP A 18 -8.20 13.31 7.65
C ASP A 18 -7.57 11.91 7.63
N THR A 19 -7.84 11.10 8.67
CA THR A 19 -7.39 9.70 8.71
C THR A 19 -8.04 8.86 7.60
N LYS A 20 -9.33 9.07 7.31
CA LYS A 20 -10.00 8.37 6.18
C LYS A 20 -9.36 8.76 4.85
N LEU A 21 -9.08 10.04 4.66
CA LEU A 21 -8.45 10.57 3.44
C LEU A 21 -7.05 9.98 3.23
N VAL A 22 -6.17 10.07 4.22
CA VAL A 22 -4.80 9.54 4.06
C VAL A 22 -4.79 8.02 3.88
N ARG A 23 -5.72 7.29 4.51
CA ARG A 23 -5.85 5.84 4.30
C ARG A 23 -6.29 5.51 2.89
N SER A 24 -7.36 6.13 2.41
CA SER A 24 -7.88 5.85 1.06
C SER A 24 -6.87 6.25 -0.02
N GLU A 25 -6.21 7.41 0.14
CA GLU A 25 -5.25 7.90 -0.85
C GLU A 25 -3.88 7.21 -0.79
N SER A 26 -3.54 6.50 0.30
CA SER A 26 -2.28 5.75 0.42
C SER A 26 -2.41 4.25 0.21
N ALA A 27 -3.62 3.69 0.32
CA ALA A 27 -3.88 2.25 0.30
C ALA A 27 -3.22 1.53 -0.87
N HIS A 28 -3.31 2.09 -2.09
CA HIS A 28 -2.72 1.46 -3.27
C HIS A 28 -1.20 1.31 -3.17
N VAL A 29 -0.50 2.30 -2.62
CA VAL A 29 0.97 2.24 -2.44
C VAL A 29 1.33 1.32 -1.28
N ALA A 30 0.63 1.44 -0.15
CA ALA A 30 0.84 0.61 1.03
C ALA A 30 0.66 -0.89 0.71
N ASP A 31 -0.44 -1.24 0.03
CA ASP A 31 -0.73 -2.61 -0.39
C ASP A 31 0.32 -3.15 -1.36
N MET A 32 0.78 -2.33 -2.32
CA MET A 32 1.85 -2.72 -3.23
C MET A 32 3.15 -2.99 -2.48
N PHE A 33 3.49 -2.12 -1.52
CA PHE A 33 4.69 -2.27 -0.71
C PHE A 33 4.64 -3.56 0.09
N VAL A 34 3.57 -3.79 0.85
CA VAL A 34 3.36 -5.02 1.63
C VAL A 34 3.37 -6.26 0.74
N LYS A 35 2.74 -6.22 -0.43
CA LYS A 35 2.71 -7.34 -1.40
C LYS A 35 4.12 -7.71 -1.86
N LEU A 36 4.98 -6.73 -2.12
CA LEU A 36 6.36 -6.95 -2.56
C LEU A 36 7.27 -7.37 -1.39
N MET A 37 6.96 -6.91 -0.18
CA MET A 37 7.64 -7.26 1.07
C MET A 37 7.37 -8.70 1.57
N ARG A 38 6.40 -9.43 0.98
CA ARG A 38 6.02 -10.78 1.45
C ARG A 38 7.16 -11.83 1.48
N TYR A 39 8.25 -11.54 0.78
CA TYR A 39 9.45 -12.38 0.71
C TYR A 39 10.60 -11.89 1.58
N TYR A 40 10.44 -10.73 2.21
CA TYR A 40 11.42 -10.19 3.13
C TYR A 40 11.11 -10.66 4.54
N GLU A 41 12.10 -11.25 5.19
CA GLU A 41 12.01 -11.60 6.60
C GLU A 41 12.67 -10.51 7.43
N ASN A 42 11.93 -10.02 8.43
CA ASN A 42 12.42 -9.10 9.45
C ASN A 42 12.31 -9.76 10.82
N ASP A 43 13.01 -9.26 11.81
CA ASP A 43 13.06 -9.93 13.12
C ASP A 43 12.02 -9.41 14.12
N SER A 44 11.47 -8.22 13.89
CA SER A 44 10.80 -7.46 14.95
C SER A 44 9.55 -6.67 14.56
N CYS A 45 9.10 -6.67 13.29
CA CYS A 45 8.02 -5.79 12.84
C CYS A 45 6.92 -6.54 12.07
N LYS A 46 5.73 -6.63 12.67
CA LYS A 46 4.53 -7.19 12.04
C LYS A 46 3.78 -6.13 11.25
N MET A 47 3.75 -4.90 11.74
CA MET A 47 3.02 -3.79 11.15
C MET A 47 3.77 -2.51 11.43
N LEU A 48 3.93 -1.68 10.40
CA LEU A 48 4.51 -0.35 10.53
C LEU A 48 3.36 0.65 10.62
N ASN A 49 3.26 1.36 11.73
CA ASN A 49 2.29 2.42 11.91
C ASN A 49 2.97 3.76 11.56
N ILE A 50 2.40 4.51 10.63
CA ILE A 50 2.88 5.83 10.22
C ILE A 50 1.83 6.85 10.65
N CYS A 51 2.18 7.66 11.64
CA CYS A 51 1.37 8.73 12.15
C CYS A 51 1.77 10.04 11.46
N MET A 52 0.89 10.58 10.62
CA MET A 52 1.02 11.90 10.02
C MET A 52 0.69 12.94 11.10
N ASP A 53 1.72 13.58 11.65
CA ASP A 53 1.61 14.45 12.83
C ASP A 53 1.82 15.91 12.43
N ALA A 54 0.75 16.70 12.50
CA ALA A 54 0.79 18.13 12.20
C ALA A 54 1.48 18.97 13.29
N PHE A 55 1.73 18.39 14.46
CA PHE A 55 2.39 19.04 15.60
C PHE A 55 3.83 18.59 15.78
N ALA A 56 4.32 17.64 14.96
CA ALA A 56 5.68 17.17 15.03
C ALA A 56 6.63 18.10 14.24
N ASP A 57 7.70 18.54 14.88
CA ASP A 57 8.78 19.30 14.22
C ASP A 57 9.78 18.38 13.49
N SER A 58 9.86 17.10 13.89
CA SER A 58 10.77 16.11 13.32
C SER A 58 10.18 14.70 13.40
N GLU A 59 10.76 13.77 12.64
CA GLU A 59 10.45 12.35 12.75
C GLU A 59 10.75 11.83 14.17
N SER A 60 9.85 11.02 14.73
CA SER A 60 10.07 10.39 16.04
C SER A 60 9.41 9.03 16.12
N LEU A 61 10.03 8.11 16.87
CA LEU A 61 9.56 6.73 17.00
C LEU A 61 8.98 6.50 18.39
N GLU A 62 7.70 6.18 18.44
CA GLU A 62 7.06 5.59 19.59
C GLU A 62 7.18 4.06 19.48
N GLN A 63 8.01 3.49 20.36
CA GLN A 63 8.34 2.08 20.29
C GLN A 63 7.25 1.23 20.95
N GLN A 64 6.46 0.54 20.13
CA GLN A 64 5.57 -0.53 20.56
C GLN A 64 6.04 -1.85 19.95
N GLU A 65 6.42 -2.82 20.78
CA GLU A 65 6.99 -4.14 20.41
C GLU A 65 7.10 -4.43 18.90
N SER A 66 6.09 -5.12 18.34
CA SER A 66 6.01 -5.50 16.92
C SER A 66 5.20 -4.53 16.04
N PHE A 67 4.80 -3.38 16.60
CA PHE A 67 3.84 -2.42 16.04
C PHE A 67 4.35 -0.97 16.17
N PRO A 68 5.61 -0.68 15.80
CA PRO A 68 6.19 0.66 15.96
C PRO A 68 5.32 1.74 15.33
N ILE A 69 5.17 2.88 16.02
CA ILE A 69 4.51 4.07 15.50
C ILE A 69 5.57 5.13 15.20
N LEU A 70 5.76 5.42 13.92
CA LEU A 70 6.60 6.51 13.48
C LEU A 70 5.74 7.76 13.26
N HIS A 71 6.03 8.82 14.00
CA HIS A 71 5.43 10.14 13.80
C HIS A 71 6.25 10.88 12.75
N ILE A 72 5.59 11.35 11.69
CA ILE A 72 6.19 12.09 10.58
C ILE A 72 5.52 13.46 10.51
N PRO A 73 6.29 14.57 10.46
CA PRO A 73 5.74 15.90 10.25
C PRO A 73 4.83 15.96 9.01
N PHE A 74 3.61 16.46 9.19
CA PHE A 74 2.62 16.49 8.12
C PHE A 74 1.94 17.85 7.97
N ASP A 75 2.19 18.50 6.83
CA ASP A 75 1.41 19.65 6.41
C ASP A 75 0.28 19.21 5.46
N ASN A 76 -0.92 19.11 6.01
CA ASN A 76 -2.11 18.74 5.26
C ASN A 76 -2.43 19.75 4.14
N CYS A 77 -2.19 21.05 4.35
CA CYS A 77 -2.47 22.06 3.35
C CYS A 77 -1.57 21.87 2.12
N SER A 78 -0.27 21.64 2.34
CA SER A 78 0.67 21.33 1.27
C SER A 78 0.30 20.03 0.57
N TYR A 79 -0.04 18.97 1.32
CA TYR A 79 -0.46 17.69 0.75
C TYR A 79 -1.71 17.79 -0.14
N LEU A 80 -2.72 18.55 0.29
CA LEU A 80 -3.96 18.73 -0.47
C LEU A 80 -3.76 19.50 -1.78
N SER A 81 -2.65 20.23 -1.92
CA SER A 81 -2.31 20.96 -3.15
C SER A 81 -1.67 20.08 -4.23
N LEU A 82 -1.23 18.88 -3.87
CA LEU A 82 -0.61 17.92 -4.78
C LEU A 82 -1.64 17.28 -5.71
N ASP A 83 -1.23 17.04 -6.96
CA ASP A 83 -2.00 16.19 -7.86
C ASP A 83 -1.90 14.71 -7.48
N ASN A 84 -2.70 13.87 -8.12
CA ASN A 84 -2.80 12.45 -7.76
C ASN A 84 -1.52 11.64 -8.04
N SER A 85 -0.72 12.04 -9.02
CA SER A 85 0.59 11.44 -9.30
C SER A 85 1.61 11.85 -8.23
N GLU A 86 1.61 13.13 -7.85
CA GLU A 86 2.43 13.69 -6.79
C GLU A 86 2.09 13.07 -5.43
N LYS A 87 0.80 12.90 -5.11
CA LYS A 87 0.32 12.20 -3.91
C LYS A 87 0.79 10.74 -3.85
N SER A 88 0.73 10.02 -4.96
CA SER A 88 1.24 8.64 -5.02
C SER A 88 2.74 8.58 -4.77
N SER A 89 3.49 9.55 -5.32
CA SER A 89 4.92 9.69 -5.08
C SER A 89 5.23 10.08 -3.64
N PHE A 90 4.42 10.96 -3.05
CA PHE A 90 4.47 11.34 -1.65
C PHE A 90 4.32 10.11 -0.75
N TRP A 91 3.29 9.29 -0.95
CA TRP A 91 3.08 8.09 -0.13
C TRP A 91 4.20 7.06 -0.24
N LEU A 92 4.75 6.86 -1.45
CA LEU A 92 5.90 5.97 -1.61
C LEU A 92 7.12 6.49 -0.87
N ARG A 93 7.39 7.80 -0.95
CA ARG A 93 8.48 8.43 -0.21
C ARG A 93 8.26 8.29 1.30
N THR A 94 7.09 8.64 1.81
CA THR A 94 6.74 8.54 3.23
C THR A 94 6.94 7.12 3.77
N ILE A 95 6.51 6.09 3.02
CA ILE A 95 6.73 4.69 3.41
C ILE A 95 8.22 4.34 3.40
N MET A 96 8.97 4.79 2.39
CA MET A 96 10.41 4.55 2.30
C MET A 96 11.19 5.23 3.41
N ASP A 97 10.88 6.48 3.73
CA ASP A 97 11.49 7.23 4.82
C ASP A 97 11.21 6.50 6.15
N ALA A 98 9.97 6.03 6.35
CA ALA A 98 9.61 5.28 7.54
C ALA A 98 10.36 3.94 7.69
N VAL A 99 10.52 3.22 6.59
CA VAL A 99 11.30 1.99 6.53
C VAL A 99 12.78 2.26 6.76
N GLN A 100 13.32 3.35 6.20
CA GLN A 100 14.72 3.72 6.36
C GLN A 100 15.00 4.11 7.82
N PHE A 101 14.12 4.89 8.44
CA PHE A 101 14.21 5.28 9.85
C PHE A 101 14.17 4.04 10.75
N TYR A 102 13.10 3.23 10.65
CA TYR A 102 12.93 2.09 11.55
C TYR A 102 13.88 0.92 11.25
N GLY A 103 14.03 0.59 9.96
CA GLY A 103 14.79 -0.56 9.49
C GLY A 103 16.30 -0.32 9.45
N GLY A 104 16.73 0.92 9.20
CA GLY A 104 18.15 1.28 9.15
C GLY A 104 18.88 0.98 10.47
N GLU A 105 18.26 1.36 11.59
CA GLU A 105 18.76 1.05 12.94
C GLU A 105 18.81 -0.45 13.26
N ARG A 106 18.05 -1.26 12.51
CA ARG A 106 17.85 -2.70 12.74
C ARG A 106 18.55 -3.56 11.70
N GLY A 107 19.44 -2.96 10.90
CA GLY A 107 20.24 -3.68 9.91
C GLY A 107 19.43 -4.29 8.77
N TRP A 108 18.26 -3.72 8.45
CA TRP A 108 17.48 -4.17 7.31
C TRP A 108 18.22 -3.94 6.00
N ASP A 109 18.10 -4.86 5.04
CA ASP A 109 18.75 -4.74 3.73
C ASP A 109 18.05 -3.66 2.89
N MET A 110 18.54 -2.42 2.96
CA MET A 110 18.03 -1.28 2.20
C MET A 110 18.03 -1.51 0.69
N SER A 111 18.92 -2.37 0.16
CA SER A 111 18.91 -2.70 -1.27
C SER A 111 17.62 -3.42 -1.69
N PHE A 112 17.00 -4.19 -0.78
CA PHE A 112 15.70 -4.81 -1.00
C PHE A 112 14.61 -3.74 -1.17
N PHE A 113 14.58 -2.75 -0.28
CA PHE A 113 13.56 -1.70 -0.30
C PHE A 113 13.70 -0.76 -1.48
N GLU A 114 14.93 -0.47 -1.92
CA GLU A 114 15.15 0.27 -3.17
C GLU A 114 14.63 -0.49 -4.40
N ARG A 115 14.75 -1.82 -4.43
CA ARG A 115 14.13 -2.64 -5.49
C ARG A 115 12.60 -2.60 -5.42
N VAL A 116 12.02 -2.61 -4.22
CA VAL A 116 10.56 -2.47 -4.02
C VAL A 116 10.09 -1.11 -4.53
N LYS A 117 10.73 -0.02 -4.09
CA LYS A 117 10.45 1.35 -4.52
C LYS A 117 10.48 1.48 -6.04
N LYS A 118 11.53 0.95 -6.68
CA LYS A 118 11.65 0.96 -8.13
C LYS A 118 10.49 0.22 -8.82
N GLN A 119 10.12 -0.97 -8.35
CA GLN A 119 9.01 -1.73 -8.92
C GLN A 119 7.66 -1.01 -8.79
N ILE A 120 7.41 -0.33 -7.67
CA ILE A 120 6.19 0.46 -7.46
C ILE A 120 6.13 1.65 -8.42
N ALA A 121 7.25 2.37 -8.57
CA ALA A 121 7.35 3.49 -9.49
C ALA A 121 7.19 3.05 -10.96
N GLU A 122 7.83 1.96 -11.36
CA GLU A 122 7.76 1.41 -12.72
C GLU A 122 6.36 0.90 -13.09
N SER A 123 5.53 0.54 -12.12
CA SER A 123 4.14 0.15 -12.38
C SER A 123 3.18 1.36 -12.46
N GLY A 124 3.69 2.59 -12.40
CA GLY A 124 2.90 3.81 -12.42
C GLY A 124 1.93 3.91 -11.24
N PHE A 125 2.29 3.36 -10.08
CA PHE A 125 1.44 3.32 -8.88
C PHE A 125 0.09 2.62 -9.09
N VAL A 126 0.02 1.68 -10.02
CA VAL A 126 -1.18 0.85 -10.22
C VAL A 126 -0.99 -0.51 -9.55
N ASN A 127 -1.74 -0.75 -8.48
CA ASN A 127 -1.75 -2.02 -7.79
C ASN A 127 -2.64 -3.03 -8.53
N HIS A 128 -2.02 -4.04 -9.12
CA HIS A 128 -2.72 -5.19 -9.67
C HIS A 128 -2.68 -6.37 -8.71
N PHE A 129 -3.85 -6.90 -8.34
CA PHE A 129 -3.93 -8.10 -7.52
C PHE A 129 -5.16 -8.94 -7.83
N ARG A 130 -5.13 -10.19 -7.37
CA ARG A 130 -6.28 -11.10 -7.45
C ARG A 130 -6.99 -11.11 -6.11
N TYR A 131 -8.29 -10.89 -6.14
CA TYR A 131 -9.13 -11.04 -4.97
C TYR A 131 -9.59 -12.50 -4.83
N GLY A 132 -9.29 -13.12 -3.70
CA GLY A 132 -9.71 -14.48 -3.38
C GLY A 132 -9.03 -15.58 -4.22
N LYS A 133 -9.62 -16.78 -4.17
CA LYS A 133 -9.16 -17.97 -4.88
C LYS A 133 -9.83 -18.08 -6.25
N TYR A 134 -9.21 -18.84 -7.15
CA TYR A 134 -9.85 -19.23 -8.39
C TYR A 134 -11.10 -20.08 -8.12
N VAL A 135 -12.16 -19.82 -8.88
CA VAL A 135 -13.32 -20.73 -8.99
C VAL A 135 -13.09 -21.59 -10.23
N THR A 136 -13.15 -22.91 -10.06
CA THR A 136 -12.93 -23.86 -11.17
C THR A 136 -14.26 -24.28 -11.76
N SER A 137 -14.36 -24.36 -13.09
CA SER A 137 -15.56 -24.85 -13.76
C SER A 137 -15.86 -26.31 -13.40
N PRO A 138 -17.12 -26.78 -13.51
CA PRO A 138 -17.47 -28.17 -13.23
C PRO A 138 -16.66 -29.19 -14.05
N ASP A 139 -16.34 -28.86 -15.30
CA ASP A 139 -15.52 -29.69 -16.20
C ASP A 139 -14.00 -29.58 -15.95
N LYS A 140 -13.59 -28.74 -14.98
CA LYS A 140 -12.20 -28.44 -14.60
C LYS A 140 -11.31 -27.88 -15.72
N LYS A 141 -11.88 -27.49 -16.85
CA LYS A 141 -11.13 -26.94 -17.99
C LYS A 141 -10.84 -25.44 -17.85
N HIS A 142 -11.67 -24.73 -17.09
CA HIS A 142 -11.62 -23.29 -16.97
C HIS A 142 -11.51 -22.87 -15.50
N LYS A 143 -10.89 -21.71 -15.28
CA LYS A 143 -10.82 -21.06 -13.98
C LYS A 143 -11.29 -19.62 -14.13
N ALA A 144 -12.08 -19.13 -13.18
CA ALA A 144 -12.46 -17.74 -13.08
C ALA A 144 -11.78 -17.11 -11.85
N ALA A 145 -11.42 -15.83 -11.94
CA ALA A 145 -10.92 -15.05 -10.82
C ALA A 145 -11.43 -13.61 -10.90
N VAL A 146 -11.47 -12.96 -9.73
CA VAL A 146 -11.65 -11.51 -9.64
C VAL A 146 -10.27 -10.88 -9.63
N GLU A 147 -9.96 -10.08 -10.65
CA GLU A 147 -8.76 -9.25 -10.68
C GLU A 147 -9.12 -7.80 -10.36
N VAL A 148 -8.25 -7.15 -9.61
CA VAL A 148 -8.41 -5.78 -9.14
C VAL A 148 -7.26 -4.95 -9.69
N GLU A 149 -7.61 -3.79 -10.23
CA GLU A 149 -6.68 -2.70 -10.53
C GLU A 149 -7.05 -1.54 -9.61
N GLN A 150 -6.13 -1.13 -8.74
CA GLN A 150 -6.34 -0.06 -7.77
C GLN A 150 -5.25 1.00 -7.94
N SER A 151 -5.68 2.25 -7.97
CA SER A 151 -4.83 3.43 -7.91
C SER A 151 -5.51 4.48 -7.03
N ILE A 152 -4.84 5.59 -6.76
CA ILE A 152 -5.43 6.71 -6.02
C ILE A 152 -6.75 7.23 -6.63
N ASN A 153 -6.94 7.07 -7.94
CA ASN A 153 -8.09 7.60 -8.67
C ASN A 153 -9.26 6.63 -8.75
N CYS A 154 -8.98 5.33 -8.66
CA CYS A 154 -9.98 4.35 -9.01
C CYS A 154 -9.63 2.96 -8.52
N ALA A 155 -10.68 2.16 -8.39
CA ALA A 155 -10.57 0.73 -8.31
C ALA A 155 -11.48 0.10 -9.36
N LYS A 156 -10.91 -0.80 -10.17
CA LYS A 156 -11.60 -1.52 -11.23
C LYS A 156 -11.58 -3.01 -10.91
N LEU A 157 -12.75 -3.63 -10.98
CA LEU A 157 -12.93 -5.06 -10.76
C LEU A 157 -13.19 -5.75 -12.10
N TYR A 158 -12.46 -6.82 -12.34
CA TYR A 158 -12.55 -7.63 -13.54
C TYR A 158 -12.89 -9.07 -13.18
N LEU A 159 -13.87 -9.65 -13.87
CA LEU A 159 -14.02 -11.10 -13.92
C LEU A 159 -13.17 -11.63 -15.08
N VAL A 160 -12.17 -12.45 -14.77
CA VAL A 160 -11.22 -12.99 -15.75
C VAL A 160 -11.33 -14.51 -15.81
N ILE A 161 -11.50 -15.05 -17.01
CA ILE A 161 -11.60 -16.48 -17.28
C ILE A 161 -10.30 -16.97 -17.92
N TYR A 162 -9.76 -18.07 -17.41
CA TYR A 162 -8.53 -18.70 -17.87
C TYR A 162 -8.76 -20.13 -18.33
N LYS A 163 -7.92 -20.60 -19.26
CA LYS A 163 -7.69 -22.01 -19.58
C LYS A 163 -6.21 -22.32 -19.35
N GLY A 164 -5.90 -23.08 -18.32
CA GLY A 164 -4.52 -23.21 -17.84
C GLY A 164 -3.99 -21.86 -17.31
N ARG A 165 -2.91 -21.35 -17.89
CA ARG A 165 -2.34 -20.01 -17.60
C ARG A 165 -2.80 -18.92 -18.59
N LYS A 166 -3.51 -19.29 -19.66
CA LYS A 166 -3.92 -18.36 -20.71
C LYS A 166 -5.23 -17.68 -20.30
N GLU A 167 -5.23 -16.34 -20.30
CA GLU A 167 -6.44 -15.53 -20.23
C GLU A 167 -7.27 -15.73 -21.52
N LEU A 168 -8.53 -16.11 -21.38
CA LEU A 168 -9.49 -16.26 -22.48
C LEU A 168 -10.42 -15.07 -22.60
N CYS A 169 -10.83 -14.50 -21.47
CA CYS A 169 -11.81 -13.43 -21.42
C CYS A 169 -11.59 -12.57 -20.18
N ARG A 170 -11.75 -11.26 -20.33
CA ARG A 170 -11.73 -10.26 -19.25
C ARG A 170 -12.96 -9.36 -19.41
N MET A 171 -13.80 -9.37 -18.40
CA MET A 171 -15.01 -8.54 -18.35
C MET A 171 -14.89 -7.57 -17.18
N ARG A 172 -15.07 -6.28 -17.44
CA ARG A 172 -15.15 -5.27 -16.37
C ARG A 172 -16.48 -5.44 -15.66
N TYR A 173 -16.42 -5.75 -14.37
CA TYR A 173 -17.61 -5.95 -13.52
C TYR A 173 -18.06 -4.63 -12.88
N ALA A 174 -17.12 -3.88 -12.31
CA ALA A 174 -17.41 -2.61 -11.66
C ALA A 174 -16.20 -1.67 -11.72
N SER A 175 -16.47 -0.38 -11.53
CA SER A 175 -15.42 0.58 -11.22
C SER A 175 -15.92 1.69 -10.34
N SER A 176 -15.09 2.08 -9.38
CA SER A 176 -15.28 3.26 -8.55
C SER A 176 -14.28 4.35 -8.97
N SER A 177 -14.70 5.61 -8.93
CA SER A 177 -13.83 6.79 -9.00
C SER A 177 -13.27 7.20 -7.63
N ALA A 178 -13.59 6.44 -6.58
CA ALA A 178 -13.00 6.59 -5.26
C ALA A 178 -12.05 5.40 -4.99
N PRO A 179 -10.85 5.66 -4.44
CA PRO A 179 -9.99 4.60 -3.90
C PRO A 179 -10.71 3.95 -2.70
N TRP A 180 -10.58 2.63 -2.57
CA TRP A 180 -11.28 1.82 -1.55
C TRP A 180 -10.66 2.00 -0.17
#